data_AF-A0A835QFS9-F1
#
_entry.id   AF-A0A835QFS9-F1
#
_cell.length_a   1.000
_cell.length_b   1.000
_cell.length_c   1.000
_cell.angle_alpha   90.00
_cell.angle_beta   90.00
_cell.angle_gamma   90.00
#
_symmetry.space_group_name_H-M   'P 1'
#
loop_
_entity.id
_entity.type
_entity.pdbx_description
1 polymer ?
#
loop_
_entity_poly.entity_id
_entity_poly.type
_entity_poly.pdbx_seq_one_letter_code
_entity_poly.pdbx_strand_id
1 'polypeptide(L)'
;MLTLEMCMTGLSNERASIFFKNSPNGRVFSAKEMTWSSGISEIIPEMEICDFEFDPCGYSMNGICNQALSTIHVTPEEGFSYASYEAMGFEPNAISYGCLIERVLRCFEPADFSVAVTIFGGHSFACSYGKKVDVDGYNCMDLVQQHLPGGGLLFIRASLGLSLTELALQGLLSIAVTKKNSWSRTLWRTRRWCSEHHGCWCIPITSFFFFLNVWH
;
A
#
# COMPACT_ATOMS: atom_id res chain seq x y z
N MET A 1 -16.74 5.54 -11.87
CA MET A 1 -16.31 5.83 -10.49
C MET A 1 -15.21 4.87 -10.12
N LEU A 2 -14.11 5.38 -9.57
CA LEU A 2 -12.97 4.60 -9.10
C LEU A 2 -12.75 4.93 -7.62
N THR A 3 -12.57 3.90 -6.82
CA THR A 3 -12.20 3.97 -5.40
C THR A 3 -10.97 3.09 -5.19
N LEU A 4 -9.98 3.63 -4.49
CA LEU A 4 -8.77 2.94 -4.07
C LEU A 4 -8.71 2.97 -2.56
N GLU A 5 -8.49 1.80 -1.97
CA GLU A 5 -8.35 1.62 -0.53
C GLU A 5 -7.02 0.90 -0.27
N MET A 6 -6.27 1.35 0.73
CA MET A 6 -5.05 0.70 1.19
C MET A 6 -5.14 0.46 2.69
N CYS A 7 -4.83 -0.76 3.10
CA CYS A 7 -4.69 -1.13 4.51
C CYS A 7 -3.24 -1.53 4.75
N MET A 8 -2.59 -0.92 5.73
CA MET A 8 -1.16 -1.04 5.98
C MET A 8 -0.94 -1.41 7.45
N THR A 9 -0.15 -2.45 7.70
CA THR A 9 0.13 -2.97 9.05
C THR A 9 1.62 -3.09 9.30
N GLY A 10 2.04 -3.01 10.56
CA GLY A 10 3.46 -3.09 10.91
C GLY A 10 4.23 -1.89 10.36
N LEU A 11 3.72 -0.69 10.59
CA LEU A 11 4.35 0.57 10.17
C LEU A 11 5.78 0.68 10.72
N SER A 12 6.69 1.25 9.94
CA SER A 12 8.05 1.53 10.39
C SER A 12 8.04 2.36 11.68
N ASN A 13 8.82 1.97 12.69
CA ASN A 13 8.91 2.70 13.96
C ASN A 13 9.31 4.17 13.75
N GLU A 14 10.19 4.44 12.76
CA GLU A 14 10.58 5.81 12.41
C GLU A 14 9.38 6.61 11.90
N ARG A 15 8.61 6.04 10.96
CA ARG A 15 7.43 6.69 10.37
C ARG A 15 6.28 6.83 11.35
N ALA A 16 5.98 5.78 12.11
CA ALA A 16 4.94 5.76 13.12
C ALA A 16 5.19 6.80 14.23
N SER A 17 6.46 7.03 14.60
CA SER A 17 6.83 7.99 15.66
C SER A 17 6.36 9.43 15.40
N ILE A 18 6.15 9.79 14.13
CA ILE A 18 5.66 11.12 13.71
C ILE A 18 4.26 11.37 14.24
N PHE A 19 3.45 10.32 14.42
CA PHE A 19 2.04 10.41 14.81
C PHE A 19 1.83 10.30 16.33
N PHE A 20 2.89 10.43 17.11
CA PHE A 20 2.80 10.65 18.55
C PHE A 20 2.79 12.15 18.84
N LYS A 21 1.76 12.62 19.55
CA LYS A 21 1.61 14.05 19.84
C LYS A 21 2.78 14.57 20.64
N ASN A 22 3.24 13.80 21.62
CA ASN A 22 4.37 14.13 22.47
C ASN A 22 5.53 13.20 22.14
N SER A 23 6.61 13.75 21.61
CA SER A 23 7.82 12.98 21.36
C SER A 23 8.69 12.85 22.62
N PRO A 24 9.57 11.84 22.70
CA PRO A 24 10.43 11.62 23.87
C PRO A 24 11.35 12.80 24.22
N ASN A 25 11.61 13.69 23.26
CA ASN A 25 12.45 14.89 23.47
C ASN A 25 11.64 16.13 23.93
N GLY A 26 10.34 15.98 24.20
CA GLY A 26 9.46 17.05 24.66
C GLY A 26 8.89 17.93 23.54
N ARG A 27 9.16 17.63 22.26
CA ARG A 27 8.50 18.31 21.14
C ARG A 27 7.07 17.80 21.01
N VAL A 28 6.14 18.75 20.87
CA VAL A 28 4.73 18.52 20.57
C VAL A 28 4.53 18.65 19.06
N PHE A 29 3.90 17.66 18.43
CA PHE A 29 3.53 17.70 17.01
C PHE A 29 2.08 18.13 16.87
N SER A 30 1.84 19.18 16.08
CA SER A 30 0.50 19.53 15.58
C SER A 30 0.11 18.65 14.39
N ALA A 31 -1.19 18.51 14.09
CA ALA A 31 -1.65 17.80 12.90
C ALA A 31 -0.94 18.25 11.62
N LYS A 32 -0.77 19.58 11.44
CA LYS A 32 -0.07 20.15 10.29
C LYS A 32 1.38 19.70 10.18
N GLU A 33 2.08 19.62 11.31
CA GLU A 33 3.45 19.10 11.33
C GLU A 33 3.49 17.60 11.05
N MET A 34 2.51 16.82 11.52
CA MET A 34 2.39 15.40 11.18
C MET A 34 2.17 15.22 9.68
N THR A 35 1.24 15.97 9.09
CA THR A 35 0.94 15.98 7.65
C THR A 35 2.18 16.26 6.80
N TRP A 36 2.93 17.32 7.16
CA TRP A 36 4.12 17.72 6.43
C TRP A 36 5.29 16.74 6.63
N SER A 37 5.58 16.36 7.88
CA SER A 37 6.77 15.56 8.22
C SER A 37 6.67 14.11 7.75
N SER A 38 5.44 13.56 7.70
CA SER A 38 5.19 12.23 7.15
C SER A 38 5.20 12.20 5.62
N GLY A 39 5.15 13.37 4.96
CA GLY A 39 5.01 13.47 3.51
C GLY A 39 3.58 13.24 2.99
N ILE A 40 2.57 13.21 3.88
CA ILE A 40 1.15 13.10 3.47
C ILE A 40 0.75 14.23 2.52
N SER A 41 1.29 15.44 2.72
CA SER A 41 1.07 16.58 1.80
C SER A 41 1.50 16.30 0.36
N GLU A 42 2.42 15.36 0.14
CA GLU A 42 2.96 15.05 -1.18
C GLU A 42 2.23 13.91 -1.91
N ILE A 43 1.30 13.22 -1.21
CA ILE A 43 0.53 12.13 -1.82
C ILE A 43 -0.28 12.67 -2.99
N ILE A 44 -1.00 13.78 -2.79
CA ILE A 44 -1.69 14.55 -3.83
C ILE A 44 -1.52 16.03 -3.48
N PRO A 45 -0.48 16.72 -3.99
CA PRO A 45 -0.15 18.09 -3.61
C PRO A 45 -1.27 19.12 -3.83
N GLU A 46 -2.19 18.83 -4.75
CA GLU A 46 -3.32 19.70 -5.09
C GLU A 46 -4.50 19.58 -4.11
N MET A 47 -4.45 18.66 -3.14
CA MET A 47 -5.51 18.50 -2.14
C MET A 47 -5.41 19.53 -1.02
N GLU A 48 -6.55 20.12 -0.69
CA GLU A 48 -6.73 20.84 0.56
C GLU A 48 -6.94 19.81 1.68
N ILE A 49 -6.08 19.88 2.70
CA ILE A 49 -6.05 18.91 3.80
C ILE A 49 -6.68 19.51 5.06
N CYS A 50 -7.64 18.79 5.62
CA CYS A 50 -8.18 19.01 6.95
C CYS A 50 -7.68 17.87 7.85
N ASP A 51 -6.69 18.17 8.68
CA ASP A 51 -5.97 17.22 9.53
C ASP A 51 -6.32 17.37 11.02
N PHE A 52 -6.10 16.29 11.77
CA PHE A 52 -6.39 16.22 13.20
C PHE A 52 -5.44 15.27 13.91
N GLU A 53 -4.78 15.74 14.97
CA GLU A 53 -3.94 14.93 15.85
C GLU A 53 -4.70 14.47 17.10
N PHE A 54 -4.48 13.21 17.50
CA PHE A 54 -5.04 12.64 18.72
C PHE A 54 -4.00 12.64 19.86
N ASP A 55 -4.47 12.53 21.10
CA ASP A 55 -3.64 12.50 22.32
C ASP A 55 -3.88 11.18 23.06
N PRO A 56 -2.85 10.40 23.42
CA PRO A 56 -1.41 10.69 23.29
C PRO A 56 -0.82 10.53 21.87
N CYS A 57 -1.53 9.82 20.99
CA CYS A 57 -1.07 9.54 19.62
C CYS A 57 -2.26 9.23 18.72
N GLY A 58 -1.97 9.19 17.41
CA GLY A 58 -2.94 8.95 16.36
C GLY A 58 -3.14 10.17 15.49
N TYR A 59 -3.59 9.93 14.26
CA TYR A 59 -3.80 10.98 13.28
C TYR A 59 -4.93 10.62 12.33
N SER A 60 -5.68 11.62 11.90
CA SER A 60 -6.62 11.49 10.79
C SER A 60 -6.63 12.74 9.94
N MET A 61 -6.91 12.57 8.65
CA MET A 61 -7.17 13.70 7.77
C MET A 61 -8.19 13.36 6.70
N ASN A 62 -8.80 14.40 6.16
CA ASN A 62 -9.52 14.35 4.91
C ASN A 62 -8.84 15.30 3.92
N GLY A 63 -8.72 14.87 2.67
CA GLY A 63 -8.23 15.65 1.54
C GLY A 63 -9.33 15.86 0.51
N ILE A 64 -9.45 17.08 -0.02
CA ILE A 64 -10.40 17.43 -1.07
C ILE A 64 -9.66 18.14 -2.21
N CYS A 65 -9.92 17.70 -3.45
CA CYS A 65 -9.52 18.42 -4.66
C CYS A 65 -10.58 18.25 -5.74
N ASN A 66 -11.36 19.29 -6.02
CA ASN A 66 -12.51 19.22 -6.93
C ASN A 66 -13.53 18.13 -6.49
N GLN A 67 -13.74 17.11 -7.32
CA GLN A 67 -14.61 15.97 -7.02
C GLN A 67 -13.86 14.83 -6.31
N ALA A 68 -12.54 14.94 -6.19
CA ALA A 68 -11.72 13.92 -5.59
C ALA A 68 -11.61 14.09 -4.08
N LEU A 69 -11.70 12.98 -3.38
CA LEU A 69 -11.65 12.89 -1.93
C LEU A 69 -10.58 11.86 -1.54
N SER A 70 -9.89 12.13 -0.44
CA SER A 70 -9.08 11.14 0.22
C SER A 70 -9.21 11.22 1.74
N THR A 71 -8.92 10.12 2.42
CA THR A 71 -8.88 10.10 3.89
C THR A 71 -7.78 9.17 4.38
N ILE A 72 -7.20 9.53 5.53
CA ILE A 72 -6.20 8.73 6.22
C ILE A 72 -6.60 8.59 7.68
N HIS A 73 -6.36 7.39 8.22
CA HIS A 73 -6.42 7.11 9.66
C HIS A 73 -5.15 6.36 10.06
N VAL A 74 -4.52 6.78 11.16
CA VAL A 74 -3.26 6.20 11.65
C VAL A 74 -3.38 5.86 13.13
N THR A 75 -3.00 4.62 13.45
CA THR A 75 -2.82 4.06 14.79
C THR A 75 -1.34 3.66 14.90
N PRO A 76 -0.46 4.51 15.47
CA PRO A 76 0.99 4.33 15.38
C PRO A 76 1.58 3.36 16.42
N GLU A 77 0.79 2.82 17.33
CA GLU A 77 1.25 2.00 18.45
C GLU A 77 2.02 0.74 18.02
N GLU A 78 3.19 0.52 18.64
CA GLU A 78 4.05 -0.61 18.33
C GLU A 78 3.37 -1.97 18.60
N GLY A 79 3.58 -2.93 17.71
CA GLY A 79 3.01 -4.29 17.80
C GLY A 79 1.61 -4.44 17.20
N PHE A 80 0.87 -3.35 17.02
CA PHE A 80 -0.45 -3.34 16.36
C PHE A 80 -0.64 -2.09 15.48
N SER A 81 0.47 -1.54 14.96
CA SER A 81 0.45 -0.32 14.16
C SER A 81 -0.30 -0.52 12.85
N TYR A 82 -1.13 0.45 12.51
CA TYR A 82 -2.03 0.43 11.38
C TYR A 82 -2.17 1.81 10.74
N ALA A 83 -2.25 1.83 9.41
CA ALA A 83 -2.69 2.99 8.66
C ALA A 83 -3.62 2.57 7.53
N SER A 84 -4.63 3.40 7.25
CA SER A 84 -5.45 3.29 6.06
C SER A 84 -5.33 4.52 5.18
N TYR A 85 -5.41 4.32 3.86
CA TYR A 85 -5.56 5.39 2.89
C TYR A 85 -6.73 5.05 1.96
N GLU A 86 -7.68 5.96 1.81
CA GLU A 86 -8.75 5.84 0.83
C GLU A 86 -8.71 7.04 -0.12
N ALA A 87 -8.97 6.79 -1.40
CA ALA A 87 -8.97 7.78 -2.46
C ALA A 87 -10.09 7.47 -3.46
N MET A 88 -10.96 8.45 -3.72
CA MET A 88 -12.07 8.32 -4.68
C MET A 88 -12.29 9.59 -5.48
N GLY A 89 -13.02 9.47 -6.59
CA GLY A 89 -13.43 10.64 -7.39
C GLY A 89 -12.33 11.24 -8.27
N PHE A 90 -11.19 10.55 -8.43
CA PHE A 90 -10.12 10.95 -9.33
C PHE A 90 -10.39 10.47 -10.77
N GLU A 91 -9.97 11.29 -11.74
CA GLU A 91 -9.91 10.87 -13.13
C GLU A 91 -8.81 9.81 -13.31
N PRO A 92 -9.10 8.63 -13.88
CA PRO A 92 -8.15 7.52 -14.03
C PRO A 92 -6.83 7.86 -14.74
N ASN A 93 -6.81 8.95 -15.53
CA ASN A 93 -5.63 9.40 -16.27
C ASN A 93 -4.90 10.56 -15.59
N ALA A 94 -5.46 11.15 -14.54
CA ALA A 94 -4.86 12.29 -13.86
C ALA A 94 -3.72 11.88 -12.92
N ILE A 95 -3.79 10.67 -12.35
CA ILE A 95 -2.81 10.18 -11.38
C ILE A 95 -2.39 8.76 -11.73
N SER A 96 -1.08 8.55 -11.88
CA SER A 96 -0.51 7.22 -12.05
C SER A 96 -0.75 6.38 -10.79
N TYR A 97 -1.43 5.23 -10.96
CA TYR A 97 -1.75 4.29 -9.88
C TYR A 97 -0.51 3.85 -9.09
N GLY A 98 0.56 3.48 -9.78
CA GLY A 98 1.82 3.09 -9.13
C GLY A 98 2.44 4.23 -8.32
N CYS A 99 2.48 5.43 -8.89
CA CYS A 99 3.03 6.60 -8.20
C CYS A 99 2.17 7.02 -7.00
N LEU A 100 0.86 6.79 -7.03
CA LEU A 100 -0.02 7.04 -5.88
C LEU A 100 0.30 6.07 -4.75
N ILE A 101 0.34 4.77 -5.04
CA ILE A 101 0.70 3.73 -4.05
C ILE A 101 2.08 3.99 -3.46
N GLU A 102 3.09 4.26 -4.30
CA GLU A 102 4.45 4.53 -3.82
C GLU A 102 4.51 5.75 -2.89
N ARG A 103 3.77 6.81 -3.21
CA ARG A 103 3.72 8.01 -2.35
C ARG A 103 3.08 7.70 -0.99
N VAL A 104 1.97 6.94 -0.97
CA VAL A 104 1.34 6.50 0.27
C VAL A 104 2.30 5.62 1.08
N LEU A 105 2.96 4.65 0.45
CA LEU A 105 3.88 3.74 1.13
C LEU A 105 5.09 4.46 1.73
N ARG A 106 5.61 5.52 1.09
CA ARG A 106 6.71 6.33 1.64
C ARG A 106 6.33 7.04 2.95
N CYS A 107 5.05 7.29 3.20
CA CYS A 107 4.60 7.92 4.44
C CYS A 107 4.69 6.99 5.64
N PHE A 108 4.52 5.68 5.43
CA PHE A 108 4.29 4.72 6.51
C PHE A 108 5.30 3.56 6.56
N GLU A 109 5.91 3.23 5.42
CA GLU A 109 6.84 2.11 5.23
C GLU A 109 6.37 0.84 5.96
N PRO A 110 5.16 0.33 5.68
CA PRO A 110 4.61 -0.80 6.40
C PRO A 110 5.35 -2.09 6.10
N ALA A 111 5.36 -3.02 7.05
CA ALA A 111 5.78 -4.39 6.82
C ALA A 111 4.87 -5.04 5.78
N ASP A 112 3.55 -4.87 5.88
CA ASP A 112 2.59 -5.48 4.98
C ASP A 112 1.52 -4.48 4.56
N PHE A 113 1.05 -4.59 3.32
CA PHE A 113 -0.09 -3.80 2.88
C PHE A 113 -0.99 -4.56 1.90
N SER A 114 -2.24 -4.14 1.87
CA SER A 114 -3.19 -4.54 0.85
C SER A 114 -3.74 -3.33 0.11
N VAL A 115 -4.10 -3.53 -1.15
CA VAL A 115 -4.76 -2.51 -1.98
C VAL A 115 -6.03 -3.12 -2.54
N ALA A 116 -7.17 -2.47 -2.29
CA ALA A 116 -8.42 -2.75 -2.97
C ALA A 116 -8.71 -1.63 -3.98
N VAL A 117 -9.09 -1.99 -5.20
CA VAL A 117 -9.53 -1.05 -6.22
C VAL A 117 -10.91 -1.46 -6.72
N THR A 118 -11.87 -0.58 -6.51
CA THR A 118 -13.26 -0.75 -6.93
C THR A 118 -13.55 0.19 -8.09
N ILE A 119 -14.05 -0.37 -9.20
CA ILE A 119 -14.38 0.39 -10.42
C ILE A 119 -15.82 0.12 -10.81
N PHE A 120 -16.61 1.18 -10.96
CA PHE A 120 -17.94 1.16 -11.55
C PHE A 120 -17.97 1.97 -12.86
N GLY A 121 -18.62 1.44 -13.91
CA GLY A 121 -18.77 2.14 -15.19
C GLY A 121 -18.06 1.51 -16.39
N GLY A 122 -17.53 0.29 -16.28
CA GLY A 122 -17.09 -0.53 -17.43
C GLY A 122 -15.59 -0.83 -17.51
N HIS A 123 -15.27 -1.96 -18.14
CA HIS A 123 -13.91 -2.55 -18.24
C HIS A 123 -12.85 -1.68 -18.92
N SER A 124 -13.24 -0.74 -19.81
CA SER A 124 -12.31 0.06 -20.60
C SER A 124 -11.40 0.97 -19.74
N PHE A 125 -11.83 1.31 -18.52
CA PHE A 125 -11.04 2.10 -17.56
C PHE A 125 -10.18 1.25 -16.60
N ALA A 126 -10.41 -0.07 -16.54
CA ALA A 126 -9.76 -0.95 -15.57
C ALA A 126 -8.33 -1.38 -15.95
N CYS A 127 -7.94 -1.19 -17.22
CA CYS A 127 -6.76 -1.83 -17.79
C CYS A 127 -5.41 -1.40 -17.19
N SER A 128 -5.31 -0.26 -16.49
CA SER A 128 -4.08 0.15 -15.78
C SER A 128 -4.10 -0.16 -14.28
N TYR A 129 -5.27 -0.08 -13.64
CA TYR A 129 -5.41 -0.22 -12.19
C TYR A 129 -5.42 -1.69 -11.72
N GLY A 130 -5.80 -2.63 -12.59
CA GLY A 130 -5.68 -4.07 -12.31
C GLY A 130 -4.30 -4.67 -12.60
N LYS A 131 -3.33 -3.86 -13.07
CA LYS A 131 -1.99 -4.35 -13.40
C LYS A 131 -1.12 -4.49 -12.16
N LYS A 132 -0.18 -5.44 -12.21
CA LYS A 132 0.87 -5.56 -11.21
C LYS A 132 1.69 -4.26 -11.17
N VAL A 133 1.49 -3.45 -10.14
CA VAL A 133 2.44 -2.43 -9.67
C VAL A 133 3.63 -3.14 -9.06
N ASP A 134 4.82 -2.96 -9.62
CA ASP A 134 6.05 -3.37 -8.96
C ASP A 134 6.44 -2.26 -8.00
N VAL A 135 6.52 -2.57 -6.71
CA VAL A 135 6.91 -1.60 -5.69
C VAL A 135 8.21 -2.09 -5.11
N ASP A 136 9.26 -1.28 -5.25
CA ASP A 136 10.56 -1.59 -4.68
C ASP A 136 10.44 -1.87 -3.18
N GLY A 137 11.02 -2.98 -2.72
CA GLY A 137 10.93 -3.38 -1.32
C GLY A 137 9.77 -4.31 -0.97
N TYR A 138 8.83 -4.56 -1.88
CA TYR A 138 7.66 -5.40 -1.62
C TYR A 138 7.51 -6.53 -2.63
N ASN A 139 7.15 -7.72 -2.13
CA ASN A 139 6.72 -8.82 -2.97
C ASN A 139 5.20 -8.93 -2.95
N CYS A 140 4.62 -8.98 -4.15
CA CYS A 140 3.19 -9.24 -4.28
C CYS A 140 2.92 -10.72 -4.27
N MET A 141 2.03 -11.12 -3.37
CA MET A 141 1.67 -12.51 -3.17
C MET A 141 0.43 -12.85 -4.00
N ASP A 142 -0.66 -12.11 -3.79
CA ASP A 142 -1.98 -12.51 -4.29
C ASP A 142 -2.69 -11.36 -4.99
N LEU A 143 -3.38 -11.68 -6.10
CA LEU A 143 -4.32 -10.81 -6.78
C LEU A 143 -5.67 -11.55 -6.87
N VAL A 144 -6.69 -10.99 -6.26
CA VAL A 144 -8.07 -11.46 -6.35
C VAL A 144 -8.86 -10.48 -7.20
N GLN A 145 -9.56 -10.99 -8.21
CA GLN A 145 -10.48 -10.21 -9.03
C GLN A 145 -11.92 -10.73 -8.83
N GLN A 146 -12.84 -9.83 -8.55
CA GLN A 146 -14.26 -10.14 -8.35
C GLN A 146 -15.16 -9.21 -9.15
N HIS A 147 -16.21 -9.77 -9.75
CA HIS A 147 -17.28 -8.98 -10.36
C HIS A 147 -18.30 -8.60 -9.30
N LEU A 148 -18.65 -7.33 -9.23
CA LEU A 148 -19.66 -6.80 -8.34
C LEU A 148 -21.00 -6.61 -9.09
N PRO A 149 -22.14 -6.69 -8.39
CA PRO A 149 -23.42 -6.29 -8.95
C PRO A 149 -23.37 -4.88 -9.57
N GLY A 150 -24.15 -4.63 -10.62
CA GLY A 150 -24.16 -3.33 -11.30
C GLY A 150 -22.96 -3.09 -12.25
N GLY A 151 -22.25 -4.16 -12.65
CA GLY A 151 -21.13 -4.07 -13.59
C GLY A 151 -19.86 -3.49 -12.98
N GLY A 152 -19.73 -3.59 -11.65
CA GLY A 152 -18.51 -3.19 -10.94
C GLY A 152 -17.43 -4.27 -10.99
N LEU A 153 -16.18 -3.86 -10.81
CA LEU A 153 -15.02 -4.74 -10.67
C LEU A 153 -14.26 -4.38 -9.41
N LEU A 154 -13.88 -5.40 -8.65
CA LEU A 154 -13.03 -5.29 -7.47
C LEU A 154 -11.73 -6.05 -7.72
N PHE A 155 -10.60 -5.38 -7.47
CA PHE A 155 -9.28 -5.96 -7.44
C PHE A 155 -8.73 -5.84 -6.03
N ILE A 156 -8.35 -6.95 -5.40
CA ILE A 156 -7.67 -6.94 -4.10
C ILE A 156 -6.29 -7.51 -4.30
N ARG A 157 -5.28 -6.83 -3.76
CA ARG A 157 -3.89 -7.27 -3.79
C ARG A 157 -3.29 -7.22 -2.40
N ALA A 158 -2.54 -8.25 -2.03
CA ALA A 158 -1.74 -8.29 -0.82
C ALA A 158 -0.24 -8.31 -1.16
N SER A 159 0.55 -7.52 -0.44
CA SER A 159 1.99 -7.45 -0.59
C SER A 159 2.67 -7.50 0.78
N LEU A 160 3.78 -8.24 0.85
CA LEU A 160 4.63 -8.32 2.04
C LEU A 160 5.96 -7.61 1.75
N GLY A 161 6.45 -6.90 2.75
CA GLY A 161 7.75 -6.25 2.74
C GLY A 161 8.86 -7.29 2.74
N LEU A 162 9.91 -7.02 1.98
CA LEU A 162 11.06 -7.90 1.87
C LEU A 162 12.06 -7.59 2.97
N SER A 163 12.52 -8.62 3.67
CA SER A 163 13.64 -8.51 4.59
C SER A 163 14.92 -8.11 3.85
N LEU A 164 15.90 -7.50 4.55
CA LEU A 164 17.22 -7.20 3.99
C LEU A 164 17.89 -8.45 3.37
N THR A 165 17.65 -9.62 3.95
CA THR A 165 18.12 -10.91 3.42
C THR A 165 17.46 -11.26 2.09
N GLU A 166 16.16 -11.04 1.94
CA GLU A 166 15.47 -11.31 0.68
C GLU A 166 15.81 -10.28 -0.40
N LEU A 167 15.99 -9.02 -0.04
CA LEU A 167 16.47 -7.98 -0.97
C LEU A 167 17.88 -8.30 -1.47
N ALA A 168 18.77 -8.74 -0.58
CA ALA A 168 20.11 -9.18 -0.96
C ALA A 168 20.05 -10.41 -1.88
N LEU A 169 19.17 -11.37 -1.61
CA LEU A 169 18.94 -12.53 -2.47
C LEU A 169 18.37 -12.14 -3.84
N GLN A 170 17.40 -11.22 -3.90
CA GLN A 170 16.86 -10.71 -5.16
C GLN A 170 17.91 -9.93 -5.97
N GLY A 171 18.75 -9.13 -5.29
CA GLY A 171 19.88 -8.45 -5.91
C GLY A 171 20.90 -9.45 -6.47
N LEU A 172 21.28 -10.47 -5.70
CA LEU A 172 22.18 -11.54 -6.13
C LEU A 172 21.59 -12.37 -7.27
N LEU A 173 20.30 -12.69 -7.24
CA LEU A 173 19.59 -13.37 -8.33
C LEU A 173 19.55 -12.52 -9.59
N SER A 174 19.29 -11.21 -9.47
CA SER A 174 19.29 -10.28 -10.61
C SER A 174 20.69 -10.14 -11.23
N ILE A 175 21.74 -10.07 -10.39
CA ILE A 175 23.15 -10.10 -10.83
C ILE A 175 23.48 -11.45 -11.48
N ALA A 176 22.99 -12.56 -10.92
CA ALA A 176 23.21 -13.90 -11.48
C ALA A 176 22.51 -14.07 -12.83
N VAL A 177 21.28 -13.54 -13.00
CA VAL A 177 20.54 -13.56 -14.26
C VAL A 177 21.20 -12.66 -15.31
N THR A 178 21.65 -11.45 -14.94
CA THR A 178 22.39 -10.58 -15.87
C THR A 178 23.75 -11.16 -16.24
N LYS A 179 24.48 -11.80 -15.31
CA LYS A 179 25.70 -12.56 -15.65
C LYS A 179 25.39 -13.77 -16.51
N LYS A 180 24.29 -14.49 -16.30
CA LYS A 180 23.87 -15.61 -17.15
C LYS A 180 23.54 -15.15 -18.58
N ASN A 181 22.92 -13.97 -18.74
CA ASN A 181 22.66 -13.36 -20.04
C ASN A 181 23.94 -12.82 -20.73
N SER A 182 24.95 -12.42 -19.95
CA SER A 182 26.30 -12.10 -20.47
C SER A 182 27.10 -13.35 -20.87
N TRP A 183 26.76 -14.53 -20.34
CA TRP A 183 27.44 -15.80 -20.62
C TRP A 183 26.67 -16.69 -21.61
N SER A 184 25.43 -16.38 -21.95
CA SER A 184 24.58 -17.20 -22.84
C SER A 184 24.76 -16.92 -24.34
N ARG A 185 25.95 -16.46 -24.78
CA ARG A 185 26.36 -16.58 -26.19
C ARG A 185 27.25 -17.79 -26.48
N THR A 186 27.53 -18.62 -25.48
CA THR A 186 28.27 -19.87 -25.71
C THR A 186 27.68 -21.00 -24.87
N LEU A 187 27.30 -22.08 -25.56
CA LEU A 187 26.91 -23.42 -25.09
C LEU A 187 25.41 -23.71 -24.84
N TRP A 188 24.86 -24.40 -25.84
CA TRP A 188 23.63 -25.17 -25.85
C TRP A 188 23.68 -26.43 -24.97
N ARG A 189 22.48 -26.92 -24.60
CA ARG A 189 22.10 -28.30 -24.21
C ARG A 189 22.47 -28.81 -22.80
N THR A 190 21.47 -28.96 -21.91
CA THR A 190 20.75 -30.24 -21.62
C THR A 190 19.86 -30.20 -20.35
N ARG A 191 18.68 -30.86 -20.44
CA ARG A 191 17.81 -31.57 -19.44
C ARG A 191 17.31 -30.77 -18.20
N ARG A 192 16.01 -30.63 -17.87
CA ARG A 192 14.80 -31.50 -17.74
C ARG A 192 14.80 -32.42 -16.49
N TRP A 193 14.00 -32.06 -15.47
CA TRP A 193 13.31 -32.88 -14.43
C TRP A 193 12.25 -31.98 -13.74
N CYS A 194 10.92 -32.19 -13.91
CA CYS A 194 9.96 -32.96 -13.08
C CYS A 194 9.87 -32.51 -11.59
N SER A 195 8.74 -32.39 -10.90
CA SER A 195 7.29 -32.48 -11.14
C SER A 195 6.57 -32.04 -9.85
N GLU A 196 5.36 -31.49 -10.02
CA GLU A 196 4.19 -31.31 -9.12
C GLU A 196 4.21 -31.81 -7.65
N HIS A 197 3.64 -31.00 -6.74
CA HIS A 197 2.55 -31.43 -5.84
C HIS A 197 1.68 -30.27 -5.31
N HIS A 198 0.41 -30.63 -5.08
CA HIS A 198 -0.81 -29.86 -4.84
C HIS A 198 -0.95 -29.19 -3.45
N GLY A 199 -1.81 -28.17 -3.35
CA GLY A 199 -2.67 -27.96 -2.17
C GLY A 199 -2.89 -26.51 -1.73
N CYS A 200 -4.00 -25.90 -2.16
CA CYS A 200 -4.44 -24.54 -1.84
C CYS A 200 -4.88 -24.31 -0.38
N TRP A 201 -4.81 -23.03 -0.03
CA TRP A 201 -5.13 -22.32 1.19
C TRP A 201 -6.62 -22.27 1.55
N CYS A 202 -6.91 -22.13 2.85
CA CYS A 202 -8.16 -21.58 3.37
C CYS A 202 -7.82 -20.69 4.58
N ILE A 203 -8.02 -19.37 4.46
CA ILE A 203 -8.15 -18.44 5.60
C ILE A 203 -9.39 -17.56 5.30
N PRO A 204 -10.36 -17.47 6.21
CA PRO A 204 -11.61 -16.75 5.97
C PRO A 204 -11.43 -15.23 6.01
N ILE A 205 -12.14 -14.57 5.11
CA ILE A 205 -12.35 -13.12 5.03
C ILE A 205 -13.36 -12.72 6.10
N THR A 206 -12.96 -11.93 7.09
CA THR A 206 -13.78 -10.89 7.71
C THR A 206 -12.90 -9.98 8.56
N SER A 207 -12.64 -8.76 8.10
CA SER A 207 -12.34 -7.60 8.95
C SER A 207 -12.94 -6.36 8.30
N PHE A 208 -14.26 -6.30 8.30
CA PHE A 208 -15.02 -5.06 8.32
C PHE A 208 -15.57 -4.97 9.76
N PHE A 209 -15.46 -3.79 10.39
CA PHE A 209 -15.64 -3.49 11.82
C PHE A 209 -14.41 -3.67 12.71
N PHE A 210 -13.54 -2.66 12.69
CA PHE A 210 -12.73 -2.32 13.86
C PHE A 210 -12.70 -0.79 14.08
N PHE A 211 -13.88 -0.16 14.15
CA PHE A 211 -14.04 1.21 14.67
C PHE A 211 -15.45 1.37 15.26
N LEU A 212 -15.66 0.80 16.45
CA LEU A 212 -16.74 1.12 17.41
C LEU A 212 -16.63 0.12 18.56
N ASN A 213 -15.66 0.29 19.48
CA ASN A 213 -15.70 -0.22 20.86
C ASN A 213 -14.41 0.10 21.68
N VAL A 214 -13.84 1.29 21.50
CA VAL A 214 -12.82 1.81 22.44
C VAL A 214 -13.17 3.24 22.81
N TRP A 215 -14.36 3.45 23.36
CA TRP A 215 -14.71 4.61 24.18
C TRP A 215 -15.84 4.18 25.12
N HIS A 216 -15.46 3.69 26.30
CA HIS A 216 -16.30 3.70 27.50
C HIS A 216 -15.42 3.72 28.74
#